data_AF-A0AA40SD37-F1
#
_entry.id   AF-A0AA40SD37-F1
#
_cell.length_a   1.000
_cell.length_b   1.000
_cell.length_c   1.000
_cell.angle_alpha   90.00
_cell.angle_beta   90.00
_cell.angle_gamma   90.00
#
_symmetry.space_group_name_H-M   'P 1'
#
loop_
_entity.id
_entity.type
_entity.pdbx_description
1 polymer ?
#
loop_
_entity_poly.entity_id
_entity_poly.type
_entity_poly.pdbx_seq_one_letter_code
_entity_poly.pdbx_strand_id
1 'polypeptide(L)' 'MTVRVGINGFGRIGRNYLRCVLERTGTAAAPLEVVAVNDVTSPAALAHLLTYDSTY' A
#
# COMPACT_ATOMS: atom_id res chain seq x y z
N MET A 1 -9.37 5.28 -17.14
CA MET A 1 -8.19 6.12 -16.80
C MET A 1 -7.73 5.69 -15.42
N THR A 2 -6.45 5.38 -15.23
CA THR A 2 -5.90 4.88 -13.95
C THR A 2 -5.52 6.03 -13.04
N VAL A 3 -5.98 6.01 -11.80
CA VAL A 3 -5.61 6.99 -10.78
C VAL A 3 -4.31 6.53 -10.13
N ARG A 4 -3.27 7.36 -10.24
CA ARG A 4 -1.94 7.08 -9.70
C ARG A 4 -1.81 7.72 -8.32
N VAL A 5 -1.44 6.91 -7.33
CA VAL A 5 -1.44 7.30 -5.91
C VAL A 5 -0.04 7.18 -5.32
N GLY A 6 0.41 8.23 -4.64
CA GLY A 6 1.55 8.17 -3.73
C GLY A 6 1.08 8.07 -2.29
N ILE A 7 1.71 7.22 -1.49
CA ILE A 7 1.43 7.09 -0.05
C ILE A 7 2.48 7.86 0.75
N ASN A 8 2.07 8.85 1.55
CA ASN A 8 2.94 9.57 2.46
C ASN A 8 2.71 9.09 3.90
N GLY A 9 3.67 8.34 4.44
CA GLY A 9 3.55 7.59 5.69
C GLY A 9 3.11 6.15 5.46
N PHE A 10 4.04 5.20 5.57
CA PHE A 10 3.82 3.76 5.37
C PHE A 10 3.68 2.98 6.68
N GLY A 11 3.02 3.62 7.65
CA GLY A 11 2.58 3.01 8.90
C GLY A 11 1.42 2.03 8.70
N ARG A 12 0.69 1.72 9.79
CA ARG A 12 -0.40 0.74 9.78
C ARG A 12 -1.44 1.00 8.66
N ILE A 13 -1.90 2.24 8.52
CA ILE A 13 -2.92 2.61 7.53
C ILE A 13 -2.37 2.58 6.11
N GLY A 14 -1.15 3.09 5.87
CA GLY A 14 -0.53 3.07 4.54
C GLY A 14 -0.35 1.65 4.00
N ARG A 15 0.08 0.71 4.85
CA ARG A 15 0.21 -0.71 4.47
C ARG A 15 -1.14 -1.37 4.20
N ASN A 16 -2.14 -1.13 5.05
CA ASN A 16 -3.49 -1.65 4.84
C ASN A 16 -4.14 -1.07 3.58
N TYR A 17 -3.92 0.20 3.28
CA TYR A 17 -4.37 0.80 2.03
C TYR A 17 -3.78 0.10 0.81
N LEU A 18 -2.46 -0.17 0.82
CA LEU A 18 -1.82 -0.94 -0.25
C LEU A 18 -2.40 -2.35 -0.38
N ARG A 19 -2.61 -3.06 0.73
CA ARG A 19 -3.26 -4.40 0.74
C ARG A 19 -4.65 -4.33 0.07
N CYS A 20 -5.49 -3.38 0.49
CA CYS A 20 -6.83 -3.19 -0.09
C CYS A 20 -6.79 -2.87 -1.60
N VAL A 21 -5.83 -2.06 -2.06
CA VAL A 21 -5.68 -1.74 -3.49
C VAL A 21 -5.30 -2.99 -4.27
N LEU A 22 -4.34 -3.78 -3.77
CA LEU A 22 -3.90 -5.02 -4.41
C LEU A 22 -5.03 -6.04 -4.49
N GLU A 23 -5.79 -6.24 -3.41
CA GLU A 23 -6.95 -7.15 -3.38
C GLU A 23 -8.08 -6.72 -4.34
N ARG A 24 -8.24 -5.41 -4.58
CA ARG A 24 -9.28 -4.87 -5.47
C ARG A 24 -8.86 -4.80 -6.93
N THR A 25 -7.62 -5.19 -7.26
CA THR A 25 -7.12 -5.20 -8.63
C THR A 25 -7.98 -6.13 -9.50
N GLY A 26 -8.57 -5.60 -10.57
CA GLY A 26 -9.47 -6.38 -11.46
C GLY A 26 -10.96 -6.31 -11.13
N THR A 27 -11.36 -5.56 -10.11
CA THR A 27 -12.78 -5.26 -9.82
C THR A 27 -13.30 -4.08 -10.66
N ALA A 28 -14.62 -3.92 -10.78
CA ALA A 28 -15.26 -2.82 -11.52
C ALA A 28 -15.01 -1.41 -10.92
N ALA A 29 -14.24 -1.31 -9.83
CA ALA A 29 -13.79 -0.04 -9.27
C ALA A 29 -12.78 0.64 -10.21
N ALA A 30 -12.68 1.97 -10.12
CA ALA A 30 -11.68 2.72 -10.88
C ALA A 30 -10.27 2.13 -10.62
N PRO A 31 -9.46 1.88 -11.67
CA PRO A 31 -8.15 1.27 -11.50
C PRO A 31 -7.25 2.23 -10.72
N LEU A 32 -6.87 1.82 -9.50
CA LEU A 32 -5.91 2.52 -8.65
C LEU A 32 -4.54 1.87 -8.83
N GLU A 33 -3.50 2.68 -8.95
CA GLU A 33 -2.12 2.23 -9.02
C GLU A 33 -1.31 2.98 -7.96
N VAL A 34 -0.78 2.26 -6.98
CA VAL A 34 0.18 2.83 -6.01
C VAL A 34 1.55 2.89 -6.67
N VAL A 35 2.06 4.08 -6.92
CA VAL A 35 3.30 4.30 -7.70
C VAL A 35 4.50 4.67 -6.84
N ALA A 36 4.28 5.13 -5.62
CA ALA A 36 5.35 5.53 -4.72
C ALA A 36 4.91 5.47 -3.25
N VAL A 37 5.89 5.29 -2.37
CA VAL A 37 5.74 5.37 -0.93
C VAL A 37 6.85 6.28 -0.39
N ASN A 38 6.48 7.21 0.49
CA ASN A 38 7.40 8.07 1.23
C ASN A 38 7.28 7.77 2.73
N ASP A 39 8.39 7.41 3.38
CA ASP A 39 8.47 7.18 4.82
C ASP A 39 9.92 7.38 5.30
N VAL A 40 10.10 7.62 6.61
CA VAL A 40 11.44 7.78 7.22
C VAL A 40 12.10 6.44 7.59
N THR A 41 11.32 5.36 7.60
CA THR A 41 11.77 4.01 7.96
C THR A 41 12.45 3.32 6.78
N SER A 42 13.39 2.42 7.05
CA SER A 42 14.08 1.68 5.98
C SER A 42 13.11 0.81 5.16
N PRO A 43 13.30 0.72 3.82
CA PRO A 43 12.46 -0.11 2.97
C PRO A 43 12.39 -1.59 3.39
N ALA A 44 13.50 -2.14 3.90
CA ALA A 44 13.55 -3.53 4.37
C ALA A 44 12.62 -3.77 5.57
N ALA A 45 12.61 -2.86 6.56
CA ALA A 45 11.71 -2.96 7.70
C ALA A 45 10.25 -2.77 7.27
N LEU A 46 9.99 -1.80 6.39
CA LEU A 46 8.65 -1.58 5.83
C LEU A 46 8.12 -2.79 5.05
N ALA A 47 8.97 -3.44 4.26
CA ALA A 47 8.62 -4.67 3.54
C ALA A 47 8.32 -5.83 4.51
N HIS A 48 9.11 -5.98 5.58
CA HIS A 48 8.84 -6.95 6.62
C HIS A 48 7.47 -6.71 7.28
N LEU A 49 7.17 -5.48 7.67
CA LEU A 49 5.89 -5.10 8.29
C LEU A 49 4.69 -5.13 7.33
N LEU A 50 4.94 -5.07 6.02
CA LEU A 50 3.91 -5.29 5.00
C LEU A 50 3.63 -6.79 4.83
N THR A 51 4.66 -7.63 4.93
CA THR A 51 4.55 -9.08 4.78
C THR A 51 3.94 -9.73 6.01
N TYR A 52 4.33 -9.29 7.20
CA TYR A 52 3.88 -9.85 8.47
C TYR A 52 3.13 -8.80 9.29
N ASP A 53 1.88 -9.09 9.61
CA ASP A 53 1.04 -8.29 10.49
C ASP A 53 0.42 -9.21 11.54
N SER A 54 0.38 -8.78 12.80
CA SER A 54 -0.17 -9.61 13.87
C SER A 54 -1.70 -9.55 13.92
N THR A 55 -2.33 -8.63 13.19
CA THR A 55 -3.79 -8.44 13.16
C THR A 55 -4.43 -8.97 11.88
N TYR A 56 -3.68 -9.04 10.77
CA TYR A 56 -4.15 -9.43 9.45
C TYR A 56 -3.21 -10.47 8.84
#